data_AF-A0A060RQR2-F1
#
_entry.id   AF-A0A060RQR2-F1
#
_cell.length_a   1.000
_cell.length_b   1.000
_cell.length_c   1.000
_cell.angle_alpha   90.00
_cell.angle_beta   90.00
_cell.angle_gamma   90.00
#
_symmetry.space_group_name_H-M   'P 1'
#
loop_
_entity.id
_entity.type
_entity.pdbx_description
1 polymer ?
#
loop_
_entity_poly.entity_id
_entity_poly.type
_entity_poly.pdbx_seq_one_letter_code
_entity_poly.pdbx_strand_id
1 'polypeptide(L)'
;MGSDYSSPGGSKSVNITESEKSARNVLENIGKIIKAKASQDEIKYSNALKGDLKKAKFHHPFSEYRPYYTGPCELEYEYHSNIWNGIKEYRHPCAGRKNNRFSNENEAECNSSKITGNEGTTGACAPYRRRHLCDYILQQVSPNHINNSDDLLGNLLVTAKYEGESIVHSYANGGTLNVCTGLARSFADIGDIVRGTDLYVGNGDYKEKVSNNLKTIFKKIYEELKKKYSETDTLYKDEEGNYLKLREVWWNANRDQIWKALTCSAHKTDEYFIQGLGFRV
;
A
#
# COMPACT_ATOMS: atom_id res chain seq x y z
N MET A 1 46.33 -5.28 -5.14
CA MET A 1 45.99 -3.91 -5.59
C MET A 1 45.44 -4.02 -7.00
N GLY A 2 44.12 -4.08 -7.12
CA GLY A 2 43.39 -4.07 -8.38
C GLY A 2 42.20 -3.17 -8.17
N SER A 3 42.36 -1.90 -8.52
CA SER A 3 41.35 -0.87 -8.42
C SER A 3 40.52 -0.86 -9.70
N ASP A 4 39.47 -1.68 -9.72
CA ASP A 4 38.42 -1.55 -10.73
C ASP A 4 37.56 -0.33 -10.39
N TYR A 5 37.98 0.82 -10.90
CA TYR A 5 37.15 2.01 -10.95
C TYR A 5 35.96 1.71 -11.86
N SER A 6 34.80 1.49 -11.23
CA SER A 6 33.53 1.45 -11.94
C SER A 6 33.29 2.81 -12.61
N SER A 7 33.25 2.82 -13.95
CA SER A 7 32.84 3.99 -14.72
C SER A 7 31.51 4.54 -14.20
N PRO A 8 31.34 5.87 -14.11
CA PRO A 8 30.08 6.46 -13.71
C PRO A 8 29.04 6.12 -14.78
N GLY A 9 28.13 5.20 -14.43
CA GLY A 9 27.03 4.79 -15.27
C GLY A 9 26.25 6.02 -15.71
N GLY A 10 26.31 6.30 -17.02
CA GLY A 10 25.61 7.42 -17.63
C GLY A 10 24.13 7.40 -17.29
N SER A 11 23.58 8.59 -17.07
CA SER A 11 22.14 8.85 -17.07
C SER A 11 21.51 8.11 -18.26
N LYS A 12 20.76 7.04 -17.99
CA LYS A 12 19.88 6.44 -19.00
C LYS A 12 18.78 7.46 -19.24
N SER A 13 18.92 8.26 -20.30
CA SER A 13 17.86 9.16 -20.75
C SER A 13 16.60 8.33 -20.99
N VAL A 14 15.57 8.54 -20.17
CA VAL A 14 14.28 7.89 -20.38
C VAL A 14 13.69 8.48 -21.66
N ASN A 15 13.62 7.66 -22.70
CA ASN A 15 13.08 8.06 -24.00
C ASN A 15 11.55 7.99 -23.91
N ILE A 16 10.92 9.04 -23.40
CA ILE A 16 9.47 9.06 -23.15
C ILE A 16 8.75 9.40 -24.46
N THR A 17 8.52 8.40 -25.30
CA THR A 17 7.62 8.50 -26.48
C THR A 17 6.14 8.38 -26.11
N GLU A 18 5.82 8.16 -24.83
CA GLU A 18 4.45 8.07 -24.34
C GLU A 18 3.71 9.40 -24.53
N SER A 19 2.49 9.34 -25.07
CA SER A 19 1.68 10.53 -25.31
C SER A 19 1.13 11.12 -24.00
N GLU A 20 1.04 12.45 -23.91
CA GLU A 20 0.29 13.18 -22.88
C GLU A 20 -1.18 12.75 -22.79
N LYS A 21 -1.73 12.20 -23.87
CA LYS A 21 -3.09 11.66 -23.97
C LYS A 21 -3.18 10.17 -23.70
N SER A 22 -2.09 9.51 -23.27
CA SER A 22 -2.17 8.14 -22.79
C SER A 22 -3.16 8.06 -21.62
N ALA A 23 -3.88 6.94 -21.49
CA ALA A 23 -4.83 6.76 -20.39
C ALA A 23 -4.18 7.01 -19.03
N ARG A 24 -2.92 6.60 -18.86
CA ARG A 24 -2.13 6.83 -17.64
C ARG A 24 -1.94 8.32 -17.36
N ASN A 25 -1.44 9.09 -18.34
CA ASN A 25 -1.20 10.53 -18.14
C ASN A 25 -2.50 11.31 -17.90
N VAL A 26 -3.58 10.97 -18.59
CA VAL A 26 -4.90 11.58 -18.37
C VAL A 26 -5.40 11.31 -16.95
N LEU A 27 -5.40 10.05 -16.52
CA LEU A 27 -5.87 9.65 -15.19
C LEU A 27 -5.01 10.23 -14.07
N GLU A 28 -3.69 10.31 -14.24
CA GLU A 28 -2.79 10.95 -13.29
C GLU A 28 -3.09 12.44 -13.12
N ASN A 29 -3.37 13.15 -14.21
CA ASN A 29 -3.71 14.58 -14.13
C ASN A 29 -5.07 14.82 -13.46
N ILE A 30 -6.07 13.95 -13.70
CA ILE A 30 -7.33 13.96 -12.95
C ILE A 30 -7.06 13.65 -11.46
N GLY A 31 -6.23 12.65 -11.18
CA GLY A 31 -5.84 12.26 -9.83
C GLY A 31 -5.16 13.37 -9.05
N LYS A 32 -4.30 14.18 -9.70
CA LYS A 32 -3.70 15.39 -9.09
C LYS A 32 -4.75 16.40 -8.66
N ILE A 33 -5.77 16.65 -9.50
CA ILE A 33 -6.86 17.58 -9.18
C ILE A 33 -7.67 17.05 -7.99
N ILE A 34 -8.02 15.76 -7.98
CA ILE A 34 -8.75 15.13 -6.86
C ILE A 34 -7.94 15.20 -5.57
N LYS A 35 -6.63 14.90 -5.63
CA LYS A 35 -5.72 15.02 -4.49
C LYS A 35 -5.66 16.45 -3.97
N ALA A 36 -5.59 17.44 -4.85
CA ALA A 36 -5.56 18.85 -4.48
C ALA A 36 -6.84 19.27 -3.74
N LYS A 37 -8.01 18.88 -4.27
CA LYS A 37 -9.31 19.11 -3.61
C LYS A 37 -9.37 18.45 -2.23
N ALA A 38 -9.04 17.16 -2.14
CA ALA A 38 -9.00 16.43 -0.86
C ALA A 38 -7.99 17.02 0.16
N SER A 39 -6.95 17.71 -0.32
CA SER A 39 -5.98 18.42 0.54
C SER A 39 -6.47 19.81 0.95
N GLN A 40 -7.27 20.47 0.11
CA GLN A 40 -7.89 21.77 0.39
C GLN A 40 -9.09 21.66 1.33
N ASP A 41 -9.80 20.53 1.31
CA ASP A 41 -10.94 20.24 2.19
C ASP A 41 -10.56 20.09 3.68
N GLU A 42 -9.39 20.62 4.11
CA GLU A 42 -8.76 20.55 5.43
C GLU A 42 -9.44 19.54 6.35
N ILE A 43 -9.13 18.26 6.14
CA ILE A 43 -9.90 17.24 6.84
C ILE A 43 -9.49 17.24 8.31
N LYS A 44 -10.38 17.80 9.13
CA LYS A 44 -10.16 18.04 10.56
C LYS A 44 -9.59 16.79 11.24
N TYR A 45 -8.49 16.98 11.96
CA TYR A 45 -7.73 15.93 12.65
C TYR A 45 -6.84 15.02 11.79
N SER A 46 -6.59 15.31 10.52
CA SER A 46 -5.60 14.60 9.69
C SER A 46 -4.23 14.44 10.38
N ASN A 47 -3.73 15.50 11.02
CA ASN A 47 -2.48 15.45 11.79
C ASN A 47 -2.52 14.48 12.98
N ALA A 48 -3.69 14.28 13.60
CA ALA A 48 -3.86 13.32 14.68
C ALA A 48 -3.97 11.88 14.18
N LEU A 49 -4.36 11.69 12.92
CA LEU A 49 -4.42 10.40 12.24
C LEU A 49 -3.09 10.02 11.59
N LYS A 50 -2.15 10.96 11.45
CA LYS A 50 -0.81 10.68 10.97
C LYS A 50 -0.06 9.82 11.99
N GLY A 51 0.30 8.61 11.59
CA GLY A 51 1.08 7.70 12.42
C GLY A 51 2.55 8.14 12.48
N ASP A 52 3.18 7.83 13.60
CA ASP A 52 4.61 8.00 13.86
C ASP A 52 5.26 6.62 13.97
N LEU A 53 6.05 6.25 12.95
CA LEU A 53 6.75 4.97 12.92
C LEU A 53 7.58 4.73 14.21
N LYS A 54 8.14 5.77 14.84
CA LYS A 54 8.94 5.60 16.07
C LYS A 54 8.13 5.12 17.27
N LYS A 55 6.80 5.27 17.22
CA LYS A 55 5.87 4.86 18.28
C LYS A 55 5.16 3.55 17.96
N ALA A 56 5.31 3.04 16.74
CA ALA A 56 4.68 1.80 16.31
C ALA A 56 5.16 0.62 17.16
N LYS A 57 4.20 -0.17 17.67
CA LYS A 57 4.51 -1.35 18.48
C LYS A 57 4.33 -2.63 17.67
N PHE A 58 5.40 -3.44 17.67
CA PHE A 58 5.38 -4.79 17.16
C PHE A 58 5.32 -5.76 18.36
N HIS A 59 4.17 -6.38 18.57
CA HIS A 59 3.85 -7.17 19.76
C HIS A 59 4.34 -8.62 19.71
N HIS A 60 4.87 -9.08 18.57
CA HIS A 60 5.41 -10.43 18.47
C HIS A 60 6.63 -10.58 19.40
N PRO A 61 6.82 -11.72 20.09
CA PRO A 61 8.03 -11.96 20.90
C PRO A 61 9.35 -11.82 20.14
N PHE A 62 9.31 -11.90 18.80
CA PHE A 62 10.50 -11.75 17.98
C PHE A 62 10.94 -10.29 17.83
N SER A 63 10.03 -9.32 18.01
CA SER A 63 10.36 -7.90 17.94
C SER A 63 11.45 -7.49 18.95
N GLU A 64 11.55 -8.20 20.07
CA GLU A 64 12.56 -7.95 21.11
C GLU A 64 14.00 -8.17 20.62
N TYR A 65 14.20 -9.04 19.61
CA TYR A 65 15.52 -9.26 19.01
C TYR A 65 15.96 -8.11 18.10
N ARG A 66 15.02 -7.28 17.64
CA ARG A 66 15.30 -6.14 16.73
C ARG A 66 14.46 -4.91 17.12
N PRO A 67 14.70 -4.32 18.30
CA PRO A 67 13.81 -3.29 18.86
C PRO A 67 14.03 -1.91 18.27
N TYR A 68 15.18 -1.67 17.63
CA TYR A 68 15.54 -0.38 17.06
C TYR A 68 15.45 -0.41 15.54
N TYR A 69 14.95 0.65 14.92
CA TYR A 69 14.97 0.90 13.48
C TYR A 69 14.95 2.41 13.25
N THR A 70 15.67 2.90 12.23
CA THR A 70 15.77 4.34 11.96
C THR A 70 14.75 4.83 10.93
N GLY A 71 14.16 3.92 10.16
CA GLY A 71 13.20 4.24 9.12
C GLY A 71 12.58 3.02 8.44
N PRO A 72 11.65 3.24 7.50
CA PRO A 72 10.86 2.17 6.89
C PRO A 72 11.70 1.11 6.17
N CYS A 73 12.84 1.49 5.59
CA CYS A 73 13.67 0.55 4.82
C CYS A 73 14.41 -0.46 5.70
N GLU A 74 14.58 -0.18 6.99
CA GLU A 74 15.19 -1.08 7.96
C GLU A 74 14.19 -2.07 8.58
N LEU A 75 12.90 -1.96 8.25
CA LEU A 75 11.88 -2.86 8.77
C LEU A 75 12.01 -4.25 8.16
N GLU A 76 12.36 -5.22 8.99
CA GLU A 76 12.41 -6.64 8.66
C GLU A 76 11.13 -7.37 9.08
N TYR A 77 10.47 -8.11 8.18
CA TYR A 77 9.19 -8.79 8.49
C TYR A 77 9.31 -9.83 9.61
N GLU A 78 10.52 -10.35 9.83
CA GLU A 78 10.82 -11.39 10.80
C GLU A 78 10.58 -10.92 12.24
N TYR A 79 10.82 -9.62 12.46
CA TYR A 79 10.81 -8.95 13.74
C TYR A 79 9.72 -7.88 13.84
N HIS A 80 9.39 -7.21 12.73
CA HIS A 80 8.46 -6.08 12.71
C HIS A 80 7.13 -6.47 12.07
N SER A 81 6.43 -7.43 12.65
CA SER A 81 5.12 -7.87 12.18
C SER A 81 4.26 -8.32 13.35
N ASN A 82 2.97 -7.98 13.32
CA ASN A 82 2.00 -8.45 14.31
C ASN A 82 1.26 -9.73 13.89
N ILE A 83 1.77 -10.46 12.90
CA ILE A 83 1.31 -11.82 12.59
C ILE A 83 1.80 -12.78 13.68
N TRP A 84 0.87 -13.43 14.37
CA TRP A 84 1.16 -14.35 15.47
C TRP A 84 1.47 -15.78 14.96
N ASN A 85 2.59 -15.95 14.28
CA ASN A 85 3.03 -17.24 13.74
C ASN A 85 4.51 -17.50 14.06
N GLY A 86 4.80 -18.67 14.64
CA GLY A 86 6.17 -19.06 15.01
C GLY A 86 7.09 -19.30 13.81
N ILE A 87 6.54 -19.70 12.66
CA ILE A 87 7.30 -20.00 11.44
C ILE A 87 7.53 -18.70 10.66
N LYS A 88 8.79 -18.45 10.29
CA LYS A 88 9.26 -17.22 9.64
C LYS A 88 8.55 -16.94 8.32
N GLU A 89 8.38 -17.95 7.49
CA GLU A 89 7.76 -17.88 6.18
C GLU A 89 6.33 -17.33 6.25
N TYR A 90 5.58 -17.68 7.31
CA TYR A 90 4.22 -17.22 7.54
C TYR A 90 4.14 -15.87 8.28
N ARG A 91 5.26 -15.20 8.52
CA ARG A 91 5.27 -13.76 8.92
C ARG A 91 5.59 -12.84 7.75
N HIS A 92 6.01 -13.38 6.61
CA HIS A 92 6.31 -12.61 5.42
C HIS A 92 5.02 -11.99 4.82
N PRO A 93 4.99 -10.70 4.43
CA PRO A 93 3.80 -10.08 3.83
C PRO A 93 3.34 -10.74 2.53
N CYS A 94 4.26 -11.35 1.81
CA CYS A 94 4.01 -12.13 0.59
C CYS A 94 3.73 -13.63 0.84
N ALA A 95 3.55 -14.10 2.08
CA ALA A 95 3.35 -15.53 2.34
C ALA A 95 2.16 -16.10 1.55
N GLY A 96 2.36 -17.26 0.91
CA GLY A 96 1.36 -17.90 0.04
C GLY A 96 1.08 -17.17 -1.28
N ARG A 97 1.81 -16.09 -1.59
CA ARG A 97 1.73 -15.38 -2.88
C ARG A 97 2.76 -15.92 -3.86
N LYS A 98 2.43 -15.83 -5.15
CA LYS A 98 3.33 -16.28 -6.22
C LYS A 98 4.39 -15.23 -6.49
N ASN A 99 5.65 -15.65 -6.60
CA ASN A 99 6.80 -14.76 -6.79
C ASN A 99 6.88 -14.19 -8.22
N ASN A 100 6.50 -14.95 -9.25
CA ASN A 100 6.57 -14.48 -10.63
C ASN A 100 5.26 -13.80 -11.04
N ARG A 101 5.17 -12.49 -10.82
CA ARG A 101 3.93 -11.72 -10.98
C ARG A 101 3.67 -11.19 -12.40
N PHE A 102 4.61 -11.43 -13.33
CA PHE A 102 4.56 -10.88 -14.69
C PHE A 102 4.93 -11.89 -15.79
N SER A 103 4.79 -13.20 -15.56
CA SER A 103 4.89 -14.16 -16.66
C SER A 103 3.69 -14.02 -17.62
N ASN A 104 3.94 -14.22 -18.91
CA ASN A 104 2.96 -14.10 -20.00
C ASN A 104 1.80 -15.13 -19.92
N GLU A 105 1.83 -16.03 -18.93
CA GLU A 105 0.92 -17.18 -18.78
C GLU A 105 -0.19 -16.94 -17.75
N ASN A 106 -0.29 -15.73 -17.20
CA ASN A 106 -1.11 -15.47 -16.03
C ASN A 106 -2.28 -14.54 -16.35
N GLU A 107 -3.46 -15.13 -16.53
CA GLU A 107 -4.70 -14.44 -16.88
C GLU A 107 -5.17 -13.49 -15.76
N ALA A 108 -5.78 -12.37 -16.13
CA ALA A 108 -6.49 -11.52 -15.18
C ALA A 108 -7.70 -12.29 -14.62
N GLU A 109 -8.09 -11.99 -13.38
CA GLU A 109 -9.31 -12.56 -12.80
C GLU A 109 -10.47 -11.61 -13.09
N CYS A 110 -11.52 -12.06 -13.77
CA CYS A 110 -12.67 -11.23 -14.14
C CYS A 110 -14.00 -11.80 -13.62
N ASN A 111 -13.98 -12.97 -12.95
CA ASN A 111 -15.22 -13.63 -12.54
C ASN A 111 -16.00 -12.81 -11.51
N SER A 112 -17.32 -12.80 -11.64
CA SER A 112 -18.23 -12.15 -10.69
C SER A 112 -18.10 -12.65 -9.26
N SER A 113 -17.72 -13.92 -9.08
CA SER A 113 -17.44 -14.50 -7.76
C SER A 113 -16.14 -13.99 -7.11
N LYS A 114 -15.29 -13.29 -7.87
CA LYS A 114 -13.96 -12.82 -7.46
C LYS A 114 -13.84 -11.32 -7.39
N ILE A 115 -14.81 -10.58 -7.91
CA ILE A 115 -14.78 -9.12 -8.00
C ILE A 115 -16.16 -8.56 -7.64
N THR A 116 -16.19 -7.69 -6.64
CA THR A 116 -17.40 -6.98 -6.23
C THR A 116 -17.91 -6.08 -7.36
N GLY A 117 -19.20 -6.20 -7.70
CA GLY A 117 -19.86 -5.39 -8.71
C GLY A 117 -19.79 -5.96 -10.14
N ASN A 118 -19.10 -7.07 -10.35
CA ASN A 118 -19.13 -7.77 -11.64
C ASN A 118 -20.43 -8.59 -11.78
N GLU A 119 -21.05 -8.52 -12.97
CA GLU A 119 -22.29 -9.24 -13.29
C GLU A 119 -22.18 -9.91 -14.65
N GLY A 120 -22.40 -11.23 -14.70
CA GLY A 120 -22.31 -12.02 -15.92
C GLY A 120 -20.95 -11.88 -16.61
N THR A 121 -20.95 -11.40 -17.86
CA THR A 121 -19.76 -11.19 -18.69
C THR A 121 -19.20 -9.76 -18.65
N THR A 122 -19.79 -8.87 -17.85
CA THR A 122 -19.40 -7.46 -17.77
C THR A 122 -18.80 -7.14 -16.41
N GLY A 123 -17.67 -6.42 -16.40
CA GLY A 123 -17.09 -5.97 -15.14
C GLY A 123 -15.61 -5.61 -15.22
N ALA A 124 -15.01 -5.39 -14.05
CA ALA A 124 -13.58 -5.14 -13.90
C ALA A 124 -12.78 -6.46 -13.91
N CYS A 125 -11.48 -6.36 -14.15
CA CYS A 125 -10.57 -7.50 -14.05
C CYS A 125 -9.43 -7.17 -13.09
N ALA A 126 -9.19 -8.03 -12.10
CA ALA A 126 -8.09 -7.92 -11.17
C ALA A 126 -6.81 -8.43 -11.85
N PRO A 127 -5.81 -7.56 -12.07
CA PRO A 127 -4.57 -7.98 -12.69
C PRO A 127 -3.81 -8.94 -11.78
N TYR A 128 -2.93 -9.76 -12.36
CA TYR A 128 -2.15 -10.74 -11.60
C TYR A 128 -1.34 -10.11 -10.46
N ARG A 129 -0.80 -8.91 -10.67
CA ARG A 129 -0.14 -8.10 -9.63
C ARG A 129 -1.03 -7.89 -8.40
N ARG A 130 -2.31 -7.52 -8.58
CA ARG A 130 -3.28 -7.34 -7.48
C ARG A 130 -3.62 -8.66 -6.80
N ARG A 131 -3.85 -9.73 -7.58
CA ARG A 131 -4.17 -11.07 -7.07
C ARG A 131 -3.10 -11.61 -6.13
N HIS A 132 -1.85 -11.21 -6.36
CA HIS A 132 -0.68 -11.63 -5.59
C HIS A 132 0.02 -10.46 -4.89
N LEU A 133 -0.74 -9.44 -4.48
CA LEU A 133 -0.24 -8.35 -3.64
C LEU A 133 0.29 -8.90 -2.31
N CYS A 134 1.35 -8.35 -1.75
CA CYS A 134 1.93 -8.80 -0.48
C CYS A 134 1.16 -8.30 0.75
N ASP A 135 -0.15 -8.52 0.81
CA ASP A 135 -1.06 -8.03 1.86
C ASP A 135 -1.43 -9.10 2.91
N TYR A 136 -0.65 -10.18 3.02
CA TYR A 136 -0.93 -11.29 3.95
C TYR A 136 -1.05 -10.83 5.41
N ILE A 137 -0.28 -9.79 5.80
CA ILE A 137 -0.40 -9.14 7.11
C ILE A 137 -1.84 -8.71 7.39
N LEU A 138 -2.53 -8.08 6.43
CA LEU A 138 -3.89 -7.57 6.65
C LEU A 138 -4.90 -8.70 6.83
N GLN A 139 -4.61 -9.88 6.29
CA GLN A 139 -5.44 -11.07 6.45
C GLN A 139 -5.20 -11.79 7.79
N GLN A 140 -3.94 -11.91 8.21
CA GLN A 140 -3.55 -12.76 9.37
C GLN A 140 -3.30 -12.01 10.67
N VAL A 141 -3.14 -10.69 10.64
CA VAL A 141 -2.92 -9.93 11.86
C VAL A 141 -4.11 -10.07 12.79
N SER A 142 -3.83 -10.31 14.08
CA SER A 142 -4.86 -10.16 15.10
C SER A 142 -5.12 -8.66 15.29
N PRO A 143 -6.33 -8.14 15.05
CA PRO A 143 -6.62 -6.73 15.24
C PRO A 143 -6.43 -6.30 16.70
N ASN A 144 -6.32 -7.23 17.65
CA ASN A 144 -5.97 -6.96 19.05
C ASN A 144 -4.53 -6.45 19.23
N HIS A 145 -3.64 -6.73 18.27
CA HIS A 145 -2.24 -6.29 18.26
C HIS A 145 -2.01 -5.05 17.40
N ILE A 146 -3.07 -4.36 16.97
CA ILE A 146 -2.96 -3.06 16.32
C ILE A 146 -3.95 -2.15 17.06
N ASN A 147 -3.44 -1.21 17.84
CA ASN A 147 -4.28 -0.44 18.76
C ASN A 147 -4.53 1.00 18.30
N ASN A 148 -3.60 1.56 17.55
CA ASN A 148 -3.61 2.96 17.18
C ASN A 148 -3.09 3.16 15.76
N SER A 149 -3.02 4.43 15.34
CA SER A 149 -2.52 4.82 14.02
C SER A 149 -1.05 4.42 13.81
N ASP A 150 -0.22 4.52 14.84
CA ASP A 150 1.21 4.22 14.78
C ASP A 150 1.43 2.73 14.49
N ASP A 151 0.73 1.85 15.20
CA ASP A 151 0.80 0.39 15.01
C ASP A 151 0.33 -0.04 13.61
N LEU A 152 -0.77 0.55 13.12
CA LEU A 152 -1.29 0.26 11.79
C LEU A 152 -0.29 0.71 10.72
N LEU A 153 0.25 1.92 10.86
CA LEU A 153 1.28 2.44 9.99
C LEU A 153 2.48 1.48 9.94
N GLY A 154 3.05 1.10 11.09
CA GLY A 154 4.21 0.20 11.14
C GLY A 154 4.02 -1.10 10.36
N ASN A 155 2.89 -1.79 10.55
CA ASN A 155 2.56 -3.02 9.83
C ASN A 155 2.35 -2.79 8.31
N LEU A 156 1.77 -1.64 7.93
CA LEU A 156 1.62 -1.26 6.53
C LEU A 156 2.94 -0.86 5.86
N LEU A 157 3.88 -0.25 6.59
CA LEU A 157 5.22 0.04 6.05
C LEU A 157 5.99 -1.24 5.75
N VAL A 158 5.86 -2.27 6.59
CA VAL A 158 6.43 -3.60 6.32
C VAL A 158 5.78 -4.20 5.07
N THR A 159 4.45 -4.16 4.99
CA THR A 159 3.69 -4.60 3.81
C THR A 159 4.17 -3.91 2.53
N ALA A 160 4.26 -2.58 2.56
CA ALA A 160 4.69 -1.78 1.42
C ALA A 160 6.14 -2.08 1.01
N LYS A 161 7.06 -2.16 1.96
CA LYS A 161 8.48 -2.49 1.69
C LYS A 161 8.61 -3.79 0.91
N TYR A 162 7.99 -4.86 1.38
CA TYR A 162 8.13 -6.18 0.77
C TYR A 162 7.30 -6.33 -0.52
N GLU A 163 6.19 -5.62 -0.65
CA GLU A 163 5.50 -5.48 -1.93
C GLU A 163 6.41 -4.84 -2.99
N GLY A 164 7.10 -3.76 -2.60
CA GLY A 164 8.01 -3.02 -3.46
C GLY A 164 9.22 -3.83 -3.88
N GLU A 165 9.86 -4.50 -2.92
CA GLU A 165 10.95 -5.44 -3.17
C GLU A 165 10.55 -6.51 -4.19
N SER A 166 9.38 -7.13 -4.01
CA SER A 166 8.92 -8.17 -4.93
C SER A 166 8.57 -7.62 -6.32
N ILE A 167 8.07 -6.38 -6.44
CA ILE A 167 7.90 -5.73 -7.74
C ILE A 167 9.24 -5.54 -8.44
N VAL A 168 10.22 -4.93 -7.75
CA VAL A 168 11.54 -4.64 -8.31
C VAL A 168 12.20 -5.94 -8.80
N HIS A 169 12.18 -6.99 -7.97
CA HIS A 169 12.72 -8.30 -8.35
C HIS A 169 12.01 -8.90 -9.57
N SER A 170 10.69 -8.76 -9.67
CA SER A 170 9.93 -9.30 -10.82
C SER A 170 10.22 -8.55 -12.12
N TYR A 171 10.71 -7.31 -12.05
CA TYR A 171 11.09 -6.47 -13.19
C TYR A 171 12.61 -6.36 -13.41
N ALA A 172 13.43 -7.21 -12.77
CA ALA A 172 14.89 -7.16 -12.88
C ALA A 172 15.43 -7.16 -14.33
N ASN A 173 14.64 -7.68 -15.29
CA ASN A 173 14.94 -7.67 -16.73
C ASN A 173 13.99 -6.78 -17.58
N GLY A 174 13.05 -6.08 -16.96
CA GLY A 174 11.93 -5.37 -17.64
C GLY A 174 12.10 -3.86 -17.83
N GLY A 175 13.18 -3.27 -17.32
CA GLY A 175 13.47 -1.84 -17.44
C GLY A 175 12.79 -0.95 -16.39
N THR A 176 13.44 0.17 -16.08
CA THR A 176 13.09 1.13 -15.01
C THR A 176 11.65 1.68 -15.07
N LEU A 177 11.14 2.08 -16.25
CA LEU A 177 9.80 2.66 -16.39
C LEU A 177 8.68 1.69 -15.95
N ASN A 178 8.91 0.39 -16.14
CA ASN A 178 7.96 -0.66 -15.77
C ASN A 178 7.95 -0.90 -14.26
N VAL A 179 9.09 -0.71 -13.58
CA VAL A 179 9.20 -0.79 -12.11
C VAL A 179 8.36 0.29 -11.46
N CYS A 180 8.58 1.58 -11.79
CA CYS A 180 7.86 2.68 -11.15
C CYS A 180 6.36 2.60 -11.39
N THR A 181 5.95 2.20 -12.60
CA THR A 181 4.53 1.98 -12.93
C THR A 181 3.93 0.83 -12.12
N GLY A 182 4.67 -0.28 -11.95
CA GLY A 182 4.27 -1.39 -11.09
C GLY A 182 4.09 -0.96 -9.64
N LEU A 183 5.04 -0.19 -9.10
CA LEU A 183 5.00 0.37 -7.75
C LEU A 183 3.80 1.32 -7.57
N ALA A 184 3.57 2.25 -8.50
CA ALA A 184 2.43 3.17 -8.46
C ALA A 184 1.08 2.43 -8.43
N ARG A 185 0.95 1.36 -9.22
CA ARG A 185 -0.25 0.52 -9.24
C ARG A 185 -0.44 -0.27 -7.95
N SER A 186 0.62 -0.86 -7.38
CA SER A 186 0.52 -1.53 -6.07
C SER A 186 0.24 -0.56 -4.93
N PHE A 187 0.77 0.65 -4.99
CA PHE A 187 0.43 1.71 -4.04
C PHE A 187 -1.05 2.05 -4.04
N ALA A 188 -1.64 2.20 -5.23
CA ALA A 188 -3.07 2.45 -5.38
C ALA A 188 -3.91 1.30 -4.81
N ASP A 189 -3.56 0.04 -5.13
CA ASP A 189 -4.27 -1.13 -4.60
C ASP A 189 -4.19 -1.24 -3.07
N ILE A 190 -3.01 -1.01 -2.48
CA ILE A 190 -2.86 -0.97 -1.01
C ILE A 190 -3.78 0.12 -0.44
N GLY A 191 -3.83 1.29 -1.09
CA GLY A 191 -4.72 2.38 -0.72
C GLY A 191 -6.19 1.97 -0.78
N ASP A 192 -6.62 1.28 -1.83
CA ASP A 192 -8.00 0.81 -1.96
C ASP A 192 -8.36 -0.25 -0.91
N ILE A 193 -7.44 -1.14 -0.56
CA ILE A 193 -7.65 -2.10 0.55
C ILE A 193 -7.81 -1.34 1.88
N VAL A 194 -6.90 -0.40 2.16
CA VAL A 194 -6.90 0.38 3.40
C VAL A 194 -8.11 1.30 3.49
N ARG A 195 -8.63 1.81 2.38
CA ARG A 195 -9.85 2.65 2.33
C ARG A 195 -11.14 1.84 2.31
N GLY A 196 -11.07 0.54 1.99
CA GLY A 196 -12.24 -0.32 1.85
C GLY A 196 -12.94 -0.23 0.49
N THR A 197 -12.27 0.33 -0.52
CA THR A 197 -12.77 0.52 -1.90
C THR A 197 -12.24 -0.54 -2.87
N ASP A 198 -11.34 -1.41 -2.43
CA ASP A 198 -10.82 -2.50 -3.26
C ASP A 198 -11.95 -3.47 -3.67
N LEU A 199 -12.01 -3.80 -4.96
CA LEU A 199 -13.06 -4.64 -5.53
C LEU A 199 -12.71 -6.14 -5.49
N TYR A 200 -11.46 -6.50 -5.25
CA TYR A 200 -11.03 -7.90 -5.29
C TYR A 200 -11.54 -8.66 -4.07
N VAL A 201 -12.25 -9.78 -4.31
CA VAL A 201 -12.79 -10.67 -3.28
C VAL A 201 -11.82 -11.81 -2.96
N GLY A 202 -11.05 -12.26 -3.95
CA GLY A 202 -10.08 -13.34 -3.77
C GLY A 202 -10.72 -14.70 -3.51
N ASN A 203 -10.05 -15.52 -2.70
CA ASN A 203 -10.44 -16.90 -2.42
C ASN A 203 -10.76 -17.10 -0.94
N GLY A 204 -11.70 -18.02 -0.66
CA GLY A 204 -12.07 -18.39 0.70
C GLY A 204 -12.54 -17.20 1.52
N ASP A 205 -11.98 -17.05 2.71
CA ASP A 205 -12.34 -16.02 3.69
C ASP A 205 -11.48 -14.74 3.60
N TYR A 206 -10.66 -14.59 2.55
CA TYR A 206 -9.70 -13.47 2.45
C TYR A 206 -10.38 -12.11 2.60
N LYS A 207 -11.44 -11.84 1.80
CA LYS A 207 -12.11 -10.51 1.81
C LYS A 207 -12.75 -10.22 3.15
N GLU A 208 -13.39 -11.24 3.73
CA GLU A 208 -14.05 -11.13 5.03
C GLU A 208 -13.03 -10.83 6.13
N LYS A 209 -11.93 -11.59 6.21
CA LYS A 209 -10.86 -11.37 7.20
C LYS A 209 -10.24 -10.00 7.08
N VAL A 210 -9.82 -9.60 5.87
CA VAL A 210 -9.20 -8.29 5.64
C VAL A 210 -10.17 -7.17 6.02
N SER A 211 -11.45 -7.27 5.62
CA SER A 211 -12.47 -6.29 5.95
C SER A 211 -12.71 -6.20 7.46
N ASN A 212 -12.94 -7.34 8.14
CA ASN A 212 -13.22 -7.39 9.57
C ASN A 212 -12.03 -6.90 10.42
N ASN A 213 -10.80 -7.28 10.04
CA ASN A 213 -9.59 -6.81 10.70
C ASN A 213 -9.46 -5.29 10.59
N LEU A 214 -9.61 -4.74 9.38
CA LEU A 214 -9.50 -3.30 9.17
C LEU A 214 -10.64 -2.53 9.87
N LYS A 215 -11.89 -3.01 9.83
CA LYS A 215 -12.99 -2.41 10.60
C LYS A 215 -12.68 -2.35 12.09
N THR A 216 -12.17 -3.45 12.65
CA THR A 216 -11.82 -3.54 14.07
C THR A 216 -10.68 -2.59 14.43
N ILE A 217 -9.65 -2.50 13.59
CA ILE A 217 -8.53 -1.58 13.78
C ILE A 217 -9.00 -0.13 13.71
N PHE A 218 -9.77 0.24 12.68
CA PHE A 218 -10.24 1.61 12.51
C PHE A 218 -11.26 2.02 13.58
N LYS A 219 -12.04 1.09 14.13
CA LYS A 219 -12.82 1.32 15.35
C LYS A 219 -11.94 1.77 16.51
N LYS A 220 -10.81 1.11 16.76
CA LYS A 220 -9.90 1.52 17.84
C LYS A 220 -9.29 2.90 17.59
N ILE A 221 -8.83 3.16 16.36
CA ILE A 221 -8.31 4.47 15.95
C ILE A 221 -9.38 5.56 16.15
N TYR A 222 -10.63 5.27 15.78
CA TYR A 222 -11.76 6.16 16.01
C TYR A 222 -11.97 6.45 17.51
N GLU A 223 -11.99 5.42 18.36
CA GLU A 223 -12.19 5.58 19.81
C GLU A 223 -11.04 6.38 20.45
N GLU A 224 -9.79 6.17 20.03
CA GLU A 224 -8.66 6.99 20.50
C GLU A 224 -8.78 8.45 20.05
N LEU A 225 -9.18 8.67 18.79
CA LEU A 225 -9.41 10.01 18.27
C LEU A 225 -10.55 10.72 19.02
N LYS A 226 -11.64 10.01 19.28
CA LYS A 226 -12.82 10.49 20.03
C LYS A 226 -12.48 10.89 21.45
N LYS A 227 -11.63 10.13 22.14
CA LYS A 227 -11.14 10.49 23.49
C LYS A 227 -10.38 11.82 23.50
N LYS A 228 -9.70 12.14 22.40
CA LYS A 228 -8.91 13.37 22.27
C LYS A 228 -9.74 14.55 21.75
N TYR A 229 -10.74 14.29 20.92
CA TYR A 229 -11.55 15.31 20.27
C TYR A 229 -13.04 14.96 20.29
N SER A 230 -13.83 15.74 21.02
CA SER A 230 -15.28 15.51 21.21
C SER A 230 -16.09 15.57 19.92
N GLU A 231 -15.68 16.36 18.92
CA GLU A 231 -16.38 16.50 17.65
C GLU A 231 -16.19 15.31 16.68
N THR A 232 -15.38 14.31 17.05
CA THR A 232 -15.08 13.13 16.22
C THR A 232 -16.34 12.40 15.76
N ASP A 233 -17.37 12.32 16.62
CA ASP A 233 -18.64 11.64 16.30
C ASP A 233 -19.35 12.30 15.11
N THR A 234 -19.37 13.63 15.03
CA THR A 234 -20.02 14.33 13.91
C THR A 234 -19.31 14.15 12.58
N LEU A 235 -18.02 13.81 12.61
CA LEU A 235 -17.18 13.76 11.41
C LEU A 235 -17.02 12.36 10.85
N TYR A 236 -16.89 11.37 11.73
CA TYR A 236 -16.39 10.03 11.39
C TYR A 236 -17.20 8.89 11.97
N LYS A 237 -18.26 9.16 12.75
CA LYS A 237 -19.16 8.10 13.19
C LYS A 237 -19.80 7.45 11.95
N ASP A 238 -19.77 6.14 11.94
CA ASP A 238 -20.29 5.29 10.87
C ASP A 238 -21.10 4.19 11.56
N GLU A 239 -22.41 4.16 11.31
CA GLU A 239 -23.32 3.24 12.00
C GLU A 239 -23.13 1.81 11.51
N GLU A 240 -22.71 1.66 10.25
CA GLU A 240 -22.33 0.39 9.63
C GLU A 240 -20.94 -0.10 10.11
N GLY A 241 -20.19 0.74 10.82
CA GLY A 241 -18.89 0.43 11.39
C GLY A 241 -17.78 0.23 10.35
N ASN A 242 -17.94 0.77 9.14
CA ASN A 242 -16.93 0.66 8.07
C ASN A 242 -15.84 1.72 8.19
N TYR A 243 -16.16 2.85 8.82
CA TYR A 243 -15.34 4.04 9.04
C TYR A 243 -14.74 4.60 7.74
N LEU A 244 -15.45 4.50 6.61
CA LEU A 244 -14.87 4.78 5.27
C LEU A 244 -14.23 6.17 5.19
N LYS A 245 -14.91 7.20 5.71
CA LYS A 245 -14.38 8.56 5.75
C LYS A 245 -13.12 8.68 6.62
N LEU A 246 -13.09 8.05 7.80
CA LEU A 246 -11.90 8.02 8.66
C LEU A 246 -10.72 7.33 7.95
N ARG A 247 -10.99 6.22 7.24
CA ARG A 247 -9.99 5.44 6.50
C ARG A 247 -9.39 6.23 5.35
N GLU A 248 -10.19 7.02 4.65
CA GLU A 248 -9.73 7.92 3.59
C GLU A 248 -8.80 9.02 4.14
N VAL A 249 -9.17 9.65 5.24
CA VAL A 249 -8.35 10.68 5.89
C VAL A 249 -7.05 10.09 6.41
N TRP A 250 -7.13 8.92 7.05
CA TRP A 250 -5.97 8.20 7.55
C TRP A 250 -5.01 7.84 6.41
N TRP A 251 -5.53 7.33 5.28
CA TRP A 251 -4.70 7.04 4.11
C TRP A 251 -4.01 8.31 3.64
N ASN A 252 -4.75 9.40 3.45
CA ASN A 252 -4.18 10.67 2.99
C ASN A 252 -3.10 11.23 3.93
N ALA A 253 -3.25 11.06 5.25
CA ALA A 253 -2.27 11.48 6.25
C ALA A 253 -0.97 10.65 6.23
N ASN A 254 -1.03 9.40 5.76
CA ASN A 254 0.06 8.42 5.87
C ASN A 254 0.66 7.96 4.53
N ARG A 255 -0.01 8.24 3.41
CA ARG A 255 0.32 7.76 2.06
C ARG A 255 1.77 8.04 1.64
N ASP A 256 2.36 9.17 2.07
CA ASP A 256 3.73 9.52 1.72
C ASP A 256 4.76 8.65 2.46
N GLN A 257 4.47 8.24 3.70
CA GLN A 257 5.31 7.29 4.45
C GLN A 257 5.24 5.89 3.82
N ILE A 258 4.04 5.48 3.40
CA ILE A 258 3.79 4.20 2.72
C ILE A 258 4.52 4.17 1.37
N TRP A 259 4.48 5.25 0.60
CA TRP A 259 5.23 5.38 -0.65
C TRP A 259 6.74 5.28 -0.42
N LYS A 260 7.25 5.92 0.64
CA LYS A 260 8.68 5.83 1.02
C LYS A 260 9.09 4.39 1.36
N ALA A 261 8.24 3.62 2.04
CA ALA A 261 8.51 2.21 2.31
C ALA A 261 8.47 1.37 1.03
N LEU A 262 7.45 1.58 0.19
CA LEU A 262 7.27 0.87 -1.07
C LEU A 262 8.45 1.04 -2.03
N THR A 263 9.12 2.19 -2.00
CA THR A 263 10.23 2.53 -2.89
C THR A 263 11.62 2.21 -2.32
N CYS A 264 11.71 1.57 -1.14
CA CYS A 264 13.00 1.25 -0.51
C CYS A 264 13.96 0.43 -1.39
N SER A 265 13.42 -0.46 -2.22
CA SER A 265 14.21 -1.33 -3.11
C SER A 265 14.34 -0.79 -4.54
N ALA A 266 13.73 0.36 -4.86
CA ALA A 266 13.85 0.97 -6.18
C ALA A 266 15.26 1.57 -6.37
N HIS A 267 15.82 1.48 -7.57
CA HIS A 267 17.11 2.11 -7.86
C HIS A 267 16.98 3.64 -7.88
N LYS A 268 18.06 4.35 -7.56
CA LYS A 268 18.07 5.84 -7.60
C LYS A 268 17.75 6.41 -8.99
N THR A 269 17.98 5.62 -10.04
CA THR A 269 17.65 5.98 -11.44
C THR A 269 16.19 5.70 -11.79
N ASP A 270 15.41 5.10 -10.88
CA ASP A 270 14.01 4.75 -11.09
C ASP A 270 13.11 5.96 -10.83
N GLU A 271 13.00 6.81 -11.84
CA GLU A 271 12.17 8.02 -11.80
C GLU A 271 10.76 7.75 -12.36
N TYR A 272 9.73 8.24 -11.64
CA TYR A 272 8.35 8.17 -12.09
C TYR A 272 7.99 9.42 -12.92
N PHE A 273 7.64 9.21 -14.19
CA PHE A 273 7.35 10.29 -15.13
C PHE A 273 5.86 10.42 -15.43
N ILE A 274 5.34 11.64 -15.41
CA ILE A 274 3.98 11.98 -15.84
C ILE A 274 4.08 13.15 -16.82
N GLN A 275 3.43 13.06 -17.97
CA GLN A 275 3.25 14.22 -18.84
C GLN A 275 2.01 15.00 -18.42
N GLY A 276 2.18 16.30 -18.18
CA GLY A 276 1.07 17.19 -17.90
C GLY A 276 0.29 17.47 -19.19
N LEU A 277 -1.03 17.39 -19.14
CA LEU A 277 -1.87 18.01 -20.16
C LEU A 277 -1.63 19.51 -20.06
N GLY A 278 -1.20 20.13 -21.16
CA GLY A 278 -1.03 21.58 -21.28
C GLY A 278 -2.36 22.33 -21.19
N PHE A 279 -3.11 22.20 -20.09
CA PHE A 279 -4.22 23.07 -19.78
C PHE A 279 -3.64 24.41 -19.35
N ARG A 280 -3.55 25.34 -20.31
CA ARG A 280 -3.51 26.76 -19.98
C ARG A 280 -4.84 27.07 -19.30
N VAL A 281 -4.79 27.37 -18.00
CA VAL A 281 -5.87 28.07 -17.29
C VAL A 281 -5.88 29.52 -17.77
#